data_AF-A0A6G3LDG2-F1
#
_entry.id   AF-A0A6G3LDG2-F1
#
_cell.length_a   1.000
_cell.length_b   1.000
_cell.length_c   1.000
_cell.angle_alpha   90.00
_cell.angle_beta   90.00
_cell.angle_gamma   90.00
#
_symmetry.space_group_name_H-M   'P 1'
#
loop_
_entity.id
_entity.type
_entity.pdbx_description
1 polymer ?
#
loop_
_entity_poly.entity_id
_entity_poly.type
_entity_poly.pdbx_seq_one_letter_code
_entity_poly.pdbx_strand_id
1 'polypeptide(L)'
;MKKKPADVLDVLDYYLGDDIEEIAESIDDANISLEEDYEQLLKYLYRSIVKAWFDGNEPSETELKKKLERYRSDRYYGQLKVMLNYLINKYVRIRKTGIAPRGGKDDRRE
;
A
#
# COMPACT_ATOMS: atom_id res chain seq x y z
N MET A 1 10.59 -18.78 7.19
CA MET A 1 10.43 -18.22 8.56
C MET A 1 9.80 -16.84 8.40
N LYS A 2 8.52 -16.65 8.79
CA LYS A 2 7.89 -15.32 8.76
C LYS A 2 8.52 -14.49 9.90
N LYS A 3 9.30 -13.45 9.55
CA LYS A 3 9.92 -12.55 10.53
C LYS A 3 8.82 -11.81 11.31
N LYS A 4 9.08 -11.51 12.58
CA LYS A 4 8.27 -10.51 13.31
C LYS A 4 8.37 -9.17 12.57
N PRO A 5 7.28 -8.41 12.39
CA PRO A 5 7.34 -7.09 11.78
C PRO A 5 8.18 -6.17 12.66
N ALA A 6 9.18 -5.51 12.07
CA ALA A 6 10.01 -4.50 12.72
C ALA A 6 9.54 -3.07 12.36
N ASP A 7 8.67 -2.94 11.36
CA ASP A 7 8.13 -1.70 10.80
C ASP A 7 6.62 -1.85 10.47
N VAL A 8 5.87 -0.75 10.45
CA VAL A 8 4.46 -0.69 10.01
C VAL A 8 4.28 -1.17 8.57
N LEU A 9 5.31 -1.06 7.73
CA LEU A 9 5.32 -1.61 6.38
C LEU A 9 5.37 -3.14 6.39
N ASP A 10 6.11 -3.76 7.32
CA ASP A 10 6.14 -5.22 7.46
C ASP A 10 4.78 -5.76 7.92
N VAL A 11 4.07 -5.01 8.76
CA VAL A 11 2.69 -5.34 9.15
C VAL A 11 1.80 -5.29 7.91
N LEU A 12 1.89 -4.22 7.12
CA LEU A 12 1.07 -4.08 5.92
C LEU A 12 1.32 -5.22 4.93
N ASP A 13 2.60 -5.52 4.67
CA ASP A 13 3.05 -6.61 3.82
C ASP A 13 2.55 -7.97 4.33
N TYR A 14 2.68 -8.23 5.62
CA TYR A 14 2.21 -9.48 6.23
C TYR A 14 0.71 -9.73 6.01
N TYR A 15 -0.12 -8.68 6.07
CA TYR A 15 -1.56 -8.82 5.95
C TYR A 15 -2.08 -8.74 4.52
N LEU A 16 -1.43 -7.95 3.67
CA LEU A 16 -1.94 -7.58 2.34
C LEU A 16 -1.01 -7.99 1.20
N GLY A 17 0.21 -8.47 1.46
CA GLY A 17 1.23 -8.71 0.44
C GLY A 17 0.74 -9.63 -0.66
N ASP A 18 0.19 -10.79 -0.31
CA ASP A 18 -0.39 -11.74 -1.28
C ASP A 18 -1.47 -11.07 -2.17
N ASP A 19 -2.33 -10.21 -1.60
CA ASP A 19 -3.36 -9.49 -2.36
C ASP A 19 -2.75 -8.42 -3.27
N ILE A 20 -1.69 -7.75 -2.80
CA ILE A 20 -0.99 -6.70 -3.54
C ILE A 20 -0.26 -7.31 -4.73
N GLU A 21 0.45 -8.41 -4.54
CA GLU A 21 1.13 -9.17 -5.58
C GLU A 21 0.13 -9.68 -6.62
N GLU A 22 -0.94 -10.37 -6.19
CA GLU A 22 -2.01 -10.88 -7.08
C GLU A 22 -2.58 -9.76 -7.95
N ILE A 23 -2.91 -8.62 -7.35
CA ILE A 23 -3.46 -7.48 -8.08
C ILE A 23 -2.42 -6.86 -9.01
N ALA A 24 -1.19 -6.63 -8.54
CA ALA A 24 -0.17 -5.97 -9.33
C ALA A 24 0.24 -6.81 -10.56
N GLU A 25 0.36 -8.13 -10.41
CA GLU A 25 0.63 -9.07 -11.50
C GLU A 25 -0.52 -9.13 -12.51
N SER A 26 -1.76 -8.92 -12.09
CA SER A 26 -2.93 -8.93 -12.98
C SER A 26 -3.04 -7.70 -13.89
N ILE A 27 -2.21 -6.67 -13.69
CA ILE A 27 -2.27 -5.44 -14.48
C ILE A 27 -1.39 -5.60 -15.72
N ASP A 28 -2.03 -5.97 -16.83
CA ASP A 28 -1.40 -5.94 -18.16
C ASP A 28 -0.81 -4.55 -18.46
N ASP A 29 0.37 -4.53 -19.09
CA ASP A 29 1.18 -3.33 -19.36
C ASP A 29 1.66 -2.56 -18.11
N ALA A 30 1.57 -3.09 -16.89
CA ALA A 30 2.26 -2.47 -15.76
C ALA A 30 3.78 -2.55 -16.02
N ASN A 31 4.38 -1.44 -16.47
CA ASN A 31 5.83 -1.28 -16.54
C ASN A 31 6.39 -1.07 -15.12
N ILE A 32 6.01 -1.96 -14.20
CA ILE A 32 6.36 -1.96 -12.78
C ILE A 32 7.02 -3.30 -12.54
N SER A 33 8.32 -3.27 -12.27
CA SER A 33 9.00 -4.43 -11.71
C SER A 33 8.65 -4.53 -10.24
N LEU A 34 7.88 -5.55 -9.82
CA LEU A 34 7.59 -5.74 -8.39
C LEU A 34 8.88 -5.89 -7.58
N GLU A 35 9.94 -6.50 -8.14
CA GLU A 35 11.23 -6.58 -7.45
C GLU A 35 11.83 -5.20 -7.10
N GLU A 36 11.65 -4.20 -7.97
CA GLU A 36 12.24 -2.86 -7.79
C GLU A 36 11.28 -1.86 -7.11
N ASP A 37 9.98 -2.00 -7.37
CA ASP A 37 8.98 -0.99 -7.01
C ASP A 37 8.06 -1.40 -5.84
N TYR A 38 8.12 -2.64 -5.36
CA TYR A 38 7.21 -3.13 -4.32
C TYR A 38 7.29 -2.33 -3.02
N GLU A 39 8.50 -1.97 -2.56
CA GLU A 39 8.65 -1.15 -1.37
C GLU A 39 7.99 0.24 -1.52
N GLN A 40 8.09 0.84 -2.71
CA GLN A 40 7.46 2.13 -3.02
C GLN A 40 5.95 2.01 -3.11
N LEU A 41 5.45 0.90 -3.67
CA LEU A 41 4.04 0.57 -3.69
C LEU A 41 3.50 0.38 -2.27
N LEU A 42 4.17 -0.39 -1.42
CA LEU A 42 3.81 -0.57 -0.01
C LEU A 42 3.76 0.77 0.74
N LYS A 43 4.76 1.64 0.57
CA LYS A 43 4.77 2.99 1.15
C LYS A 43 3.58 3.83 0.67
N TYR A 44 3.24 3.75 -0.62
CA TYR A 44 2.08 4.44 -1.19
C TYR A 44 0.77 3.93 -0.61
N LEU A 45 0.61 2.61 -0.52
CA LEU A 45 -0.56 1.96 0.05
C LEU A 45 -0.71 2.30 1.53
N TYR A 46 0.36 2.22 2.32
CA TYR A 46 0.37 2.63 3.73
C TYR A 46 -0.15 4.06 3.90
N ARG A 47 0.43 5.03 3.20
CA ARG A 47 -0.01 6.44 3.27
C ARG A 47 -1.48 6.62 2.90
N SER A 48 -1.93 5.88 1.88
CA SER A 48 -3.32 5.93 1.41
C SER A 48 -4.29 5.33 2.43
N ILE A 49 -3.91 4.22 3.06
CA ILE A 49 -4.66 3.55 4.13
C ILE A 49 -4.71 4.43 5.38
N VAL A 50 -3.59 5.01 5.80
CA VAL A 50 -3.53 5.96 6.93
C VAL A 50 -4.48 7.13 6.70
N LYS A 51 -4.46 7.69 5.50
CA LYS A 51 -5.39 8.77 5.13
C LYS A 51 -6.85 8.34 5.15
N ALA A 52 -7.16 7.13 4.68
CA ALA A 52 -8.55 6.67 4.54
C ALA A 52 -9.16 6.13 5.83
N TRP A 53 -8.37 5.50 6.71
CA TRP A 53 -8.87 4.77 7.88
C TRP A 53 -8.57 5.44 9.22
N PHE A 54 -7.63 6.38 9.22
CA PHE A 54 -7.12 7.07 10.41
C PHE A 54 -7.09 8.60 10.22
N ASP A 55 -7.79 9.11 9.20
CA ASP A 55 -7.90 10.54 8.88
C ASP A 55 -6.54 11.25 8.72
N GLY A 56 -5.51 10.50 8.28
CA GLY A 56 -4.15 11.01 8.10
C GLY A 56 -3.29 11.01 9.37
N ASN A 57 -3.83 10.59 10.51
CA ASN A 57 -3.05 10.42 11.74
C ASN A 57 -2.34 9.07 11.69
N GLU A 58 -1.02 9.10 11.90
CA GLU A 58 -0.20 7.89 11.90
C GLU A 58 -0.61 6.96 13.05
N PRO A 59 -1.10 5.75 12.75
CA PRO A 59 -1.52 4.81 13.77
C PRO A 59 -0.31 4.14 14.43
N SER A 60 -0.48 3.68 15.66
CA SER A 60 0.43 2.70 16.23
C SER A 60 0.34 1.37 15.46
N GLU A 61 1.41 0.57 15.54
CA GLU A 61 1.45 -0.77 14.94
C GLU A 61 0.25 -1.64 15.38
N THR A 62 -0.13 -1.54 16.65
CA THR A 62 -1.27 -2.28 17.22
C THR A 62 -2.61 -1.82 16.63
N GLU A 63 -2.79 -0.52 16.41
CA GLU A 63 -4.02 0.01 15.80
C GLU A 63 -4.12 -0.38 14.33
N LEU A 64 -3.01 -0.29 13.58
CA LEU A 64 -2.93 -0.73 12.20
C LEU A 64 -3.29 -2.20 12.08
N LYS A 65 -2.67 -3.05 12.91
CA LYS A 65 -2.94 -4.49 12.96
C LYS A 65 -4.43 -4.80 13.20
N LYS A 66 -5.02 -4.20 14.24
CA LYS A 66 -6.45 -4.40 14.56
C LYS A 66 -7.37 -3.98 13.41
N LYS A 67 -7.03 -2.89 12.71
CA LYS A 67 -7.80 -2.42 11.56
C LYS A 67 -7.67 -3.38 10.38
N LEU A 68 -6.46 -3.83 10.07
CA LEU A 68 -6.20 -4.81 9.00
C LEU A 68 -6.91 -6.13 9.26
N GLU A 69 -6.84 -6.67 10.48
CA GLU A 69 -7.56 -7.89 10.87
C GLU A 69 -9.07 -7.75 10.65
N ARG A 70 -9.65 -6.59 10.99
CA ARG A 70 -11.06 -6.32 10.73
C ARG A 70 -11.38 -6.33 9.23
N TYR A 71 -10.57 -5.68 8.40
CA TYR A 71 -10.81 -5.60 6.95
C TYR A 71 -10.48 -6.89 6.19
N ARG A 72 -9.67 -7.77 6.78
CA ARG A 72 -9.41 -9.13 6.30
C ARG A 72 -10.52 -10.12 6.65
N SER A 73 -11.51 -9.75 7.47
CA SER A 73 -12.69 -10.59 7.69
C SER A 73 -13.60 -10.62 6.47
N ASP A 74 -14.27 -11.75 6.23
CA ASP A 74 -15.13 -11.99 5.06
C ASP A 74 -16.15 -10.87 4.79
N ARG A 75 -16.64 -10.21 5.84
CA ARG A 75 -17.60 -9.11 5.74
C ARG A 75 -17.05 -7.89 4.99
N TYR A 76 -15.75 -7.60 5.14
CA TYR A 76 -15.15 -6.36 4.63
C TYR A 76 -14.06 -6.61 3.57
N TYR A 77 -13.66 -7.87 3.38
CA TYR A 77 -12.58 -8.23 2.48
C TYR A 77 -12.86 -7.83 1.01
N GLY A 78 -14.12 -7.92 0.55
CA GLY A 78 -14.49 -7.43 -0.77
C GLY A 78 -14.24 -5.92 -0.95
N GLN A 79 -14.54 -5.12 0.07
CA GLN A 79 -14.28 -3.67 0.04
C GLN A 79 -12.78 -3.38 0.07
N LEU A 80 -12.03 -4.17 0.85
CA LEU A 80 -10.57 -4.09 0.89
C LEU A 80 -9.95 -4.40 -0.48
N LYS A 81 -10.34 -5.49 -1.14
CA LYS A 81 -9.86 -5.83 -2.49
C LYS A 81 -10.17 -4.72 -3.51
N VAL A 82 -11.37 -4.15 -3.48
CA VAL A 82 -11.73 -3.02 -4.37
C VAL A 82 -10.86 -1.80 -4.10
N MET A 83 -10.62 -1.46 -2.82
CA MET A 83 -9.75 -0.34 -2.45
C MET A 83 -8.30 -0.57 -2.90
N LEU A 84 -7.75 -1.77 -2.66
CA LEU A 84 -6.41 -2.14 -3.10
C LEU A 84 -6.28 -2.07 -4.62
N ASN A 85 -7.24 -2.62 -5.34
CA ASN A 85 -7.25 -2.59 -6.80
C ASN A 85 -7.23 -1.14 -7.33
N TYR A 86 -8.06 -0.27 -6.76
CA TYR A 86 -8.05 1.15 -7.11
C TYR A 86 -6.70 1.83 -6.83
N LEU A 87 -6.14 1.60 -5.64
CA LEU A 87 -4.89 2.25 -5.23
C LEU A 87 -3.69 1.77 -6.05
N ILE A 88 -3.59 0.47 -6.31
CA ILE A 88 -2.50 -0.10 -7.12
C ILE A 88 -2.61 0.42 -8.56
N ASN A 89 -3.79 0.39 -9.18
CA ASN A 89 -4.01 0.98 -10.51
C ASN A 89 -3.64 2.46 -10.57
N LYS A 90 -3.98 3.21 -9.52
CA LYS A 90 -3.65 4.64 -9.43
C LYS A 90 -2.13 4.85 -9.31
N TYR A 91 -1.44 4.06 -8.50
CA TYR A 91 0.01 4.08 -8.39
C TYR A 91 0.68 3.80 -9.76
N VAL A 92 0.19 2.77 -10.48
CA VAL A 92 0.70 2.42 -11.81
C VAL A 92 0.57 3.59 -12.78
N ARG A 93 -0.59 4.26 -12.81
CA ARG A 93 -0.82 5.42 -13.68
C ARG A 93 0.09 6.61 -13.33
N ILE A 94 0.29 6.87 -12.04
CA ILE A 94 1.19 7.92 -11.54
C ILE A 94 2.63 7.66 -12.04
N ARG A 95 3.11 6.42 -11.90
CA ARG A 95 4.44 6.00 -12.38
C ARG A 95 4.56 6.12 -13.91
N LYS A 96 3.58 5.63 -14.67
CA LYS A 96 3.57 5.71 -16.14
C LYS A 96 3.60 7.15 -16.67
N THR A 97 2.92 8.08 -15.98
CA THR A 97 2.83 9.48 -16.42
C THR A 97 4.02 10.34 -15.99
N GLY A 98 4.96 9.80 -15.20
CA GLY A 98 6.08 10.56 -14.64
C GLY A 98 5.65 11.64 -13.64
N ILE A 99 4.37 11.69 -13.26
CA ILE A 99 3.86 12.63 -12.26
C ILE A 99 4.25 12.06 -10.91
N ALA A 100 5.34 12.55 -10.31
CA ALA A 100 5.71 12.15 -8.96
C ALA A 100 4.54 12.37 -8.00
N PRO A 101 4.21 11.41 -7.11
CA PRO A 101 3.16 11.59 -6.13
C PRO A 101 3.50 12.80 -5.24
N ARG A 102 2.65 13.82 -5.26
CA ARG A 102 2.75 15.03 -4.42
C ARG A 102 2.82 14.59 -2.95
N GLY A 103 4.03 14.57 -2.39
CA GLY A 103 4.30 14.03 -1.06
C GLY A 103 5.78 13.86 -0.72
N GLY A 104 6.70 14.01 -1.67
CA GLY A 104 8.09 14.35 -1.35
C GLY A 104 8.19 15.86 -1.14
N LYS A 105 8.50 16.29 0.08
CA LYS A 105 9.03 17.64 0.28
C LYS A 105 10.28 17.75 -0.58
N ASP A 106 10.29 18.84 -1.34
CA ASP A 106 11.38 19.28 -2.19
C ASP A 106 12.54 19.72 -1.30
N ASP A 107 13.40 18.79 -0.89
CA ASP A 107 14.69 19.09 -0.26
C ASP A 107 15.77 19.38 -1.31
N ARG A 108 15.40 20.08 -2.39
CA ARG A 108 16.36 20.80 -3.24
C ARG A 108 16.30 22.29 -2.89
N ARG A 109 16.90 22.63 -1.75
CA ARG A 109 17.44 23.97 -1.54
C ARG A 109 18.95 23.90 -1.52
N GLU A 110 19.48 24.47 -2.60
CA GLU A 110 20.75 25.22 -2.74
C GLU A 110 22.07 24.49 -2.41
#